data_AF-A0A2N5YJY0-F1
#
_entry.id   AF-A0A2N5YJY0-F1
#
_cell.length_a   1.000
_cell.length_b   1.000
_cell.length_c   1.000
_cell.angle_alpha   90.00
_cell.angle_beta   90.00
_cell.angle_gamma   90.00
#
_symmetry.space_group_name_H-M   'P 1'
#
loop_
_entity.id
_entity.type
_entity.pdbx_description
1 polymer ?
#
loop_
_entity_poly.entity_id
_entity_poly.type
_entity_poly.pdbx_seq_one_letter_code
_entity_poly.pdbx_strand_id
1 'polypeptide(L)' 'MRRRKFIKISSLGLGSVAVSGSILNWALASSETDDTLYREEGLERYPTYCEVCFWKCAGWTYKD' A
#
# COMPACT_ATOMS: atom_id res chain seq x y z
N MET A 1 4.03 -31.21 5.41
CA MET A 1 4.88 -29.99 5.55
C MET A 1 5.02 -29.65 7.04
N ARG A 2 6.23 -29.46 7.58
CA ARG A 2 6.46 -29.31 9.03
C ARG A 2 6.17 -27.86 9.47
N ARG A 3 5.38 -27.62 10.53
CA ARG A 3 4.95 -26.28 10.99
C ARG A 3 6.06 -25.21 11.04
N ARG A 4 7.28 -25.60 11.46
CA ARG A 4 8.45 -24.69 11.48
C ARG A 4 8.88 -24.17 10.10
N LYS A 5 8.71 -24.97 9.04
CA LYS A 5 9.04 -24.53 7.67
C LYS A 5 8.03 -23.50 7.17
N PHE A 6 6.76 -23.66 7.49
CA PHE A 6 5.70 -22.71 7.11
C PHE A 6 5.93 -21.33 7.73
N ILE A 7 6.20 -21.27 9.04
CA ILE A 7 6.46 -20.00 9.75
C ILE A 7 7.66 -19.27 9.12
N LYS A 8 8.73 -19.99 8.78
CA LYS A 8 9.94 -19.41 8.18
C LYS A 8 9.69 -18.84 6.78
N ILE A 9 8.87 -19.50 5.96
CA ILE A 9 8.50 -18.98 4.63
C ILE A 9 7.59 -17.75 4.77
N SER A 10 6.55 -17.80 5.61
CA SER A 10 5.59 -16.70 5.76
C SER A 10 6.23 -15.45 6.38
N SER A 11 7.15 -15.62 7.34
CA SER A 11 7.92 -14.49 7.90
C SER A 11 8.85 -13.85 6.88
N LEU A 12 9.42 -14.65 5.96
CA LEU A 12 10.24 -14.12 4.87
C LEU A 12 9.39 -13.37 3.84
N GLY A 13 8.20 -13.87 3.50
CA GLY A 13 7.28 -13.20 2.56
C GLY A 13 6.80 -11.85 3.09
N LEU A 14 6.27 -11.81 4.31
CA LEU A 14 5.82 -10.56 4.95
C LEU A 14 6.99 -9.61 5.26
N GLY A 15 8.13 -10.14 5.70
CA GLY A 15 9.33 -9.35 5.96
C GLY A 15 9.92 -8.72 4.70
N SER A 16 9.90 -9.43 3.56
CA SER A 16 10.39 -8.91 2.29
C SER A 16 9.59 -7.71 1.80
N VAL A 17 8.25 -7.75 1.93
CA VAL A 17 7.37 -6.65 1.50
C VAL A 17 7.55 -5.41 2.38
N ALA A 18 7.72 -5.60 3.69
CA ALA A 18 7.96 -4.48 4.62
C ALA A 18 9.30 -3.79 4.34
N VAL A 19 10.38 -4.56 4.10
CA VAL A 19 11.70 -4.01 3.80
C VAL A 19 11.73 -3.38 2.41
N SER A 20 11.09 -3.96 1.39
CA SER A 20 11.00 -3.33 0.06
C SER A 20 10.23 -2.03 0.09
N GLY A 21 9.15 -1.90 0.86
CA GLY A 21 8.40 -0.65 0.99
C GLY A 21 9.25 0.47 1.58
N SER A 22 10.02 0.19 2.63
CA SER A 22 10.98 1.14 3.17
C SER A 22 12.10 1.45 2.17
N ILE A 23 12.60 0.44 1.45
CA ILE A 23 13.69 0.62 0.49
C ILE A 23 13.28 1.49 -0.70
N LEU A 24 12.09 1.22 -1.22
CA LEU A 24 11.50 2.00 -2.30
C LEU A 24 11.21 3.42 -1.83
N ASN A 25 10.75 3.63 -0.60
CA ASN A 25 10.48 4.96 -0.08
C ASN A 25 11.75 5.83 0.01
N TRP A 26 12.90 5.34 0.51
CA TRP A 26 14.13 6.17 0.51
C TRP A 26 14.70 6.40 -0.90
N ALA A 27 14.57 5.42 -1.80
CA ALA A 27 14.99 5.58 -3.19
C ALA A 27 14.10 6.57 -3.95
N LEU A 28 12.78 6.49 -3.75
CA LEU A 28 11.79 7.40 -4.33
C LEU A 28 11.84 8.79 -3.68
N ALA A 29 12.16 8.91 -2.39
CA ALA A 29 12.33 10.21 -1.72
C ALA A 29 13.52 11.02 -2.26
N SER A 30 14.49 10.37 -2.91
CA SER A 30 15.56 11.05 -3.65
C SER A 30 15.18 11.43 -5.09
N SER A 31 14.04 10.95 -5.56
CA SER A 31 13.43 11.26 -6.85
C SER A 31 12.13 12.02 -6.57
N GLU A 32 12.26 13.29 -6.23
CA GLU A 32 11.13 14.24 -6.21
C GLU A 32 10.57 14.36 -7.64
N THR A 33 9.73 13.40 -8.02
CA THR A 33 8.82 13.52 -9.14
C THR A 33 7.55 14.12 -8.58
N ASP A 34 7.49 15.44 -8.65
CA ASP A 34 6.31 16.26 -8.90
C ASP A 34 4.98 15.50 -8.72
N ASP A 35 4.39 15.65 -7.54
CA ASP A 35 3.07 15.10 -7.17
C ASP A 35 1.95 15.94 -7.81
N THR A 36 2.02 16.14 -9.13
CA THR A 36 1.09 16.96 -9.92
C THR A 36 0.10 16.14 -10.74
N LEU A 37 0.08 14.81 -10.60
CA LEU A 37 -0.76 13.98 -11.45
C LEU A 37 -2.26 14.05 -11.16
N TYR A 38 -2.70 14.54 -9.99
CA TYR A 38 -4.13 14.67 -9.66
C TYR A 38 -4.38 15.86 -8.72
N ARG A 39 -4.25 17.08 -9.24
CA ARG A 39 -4.86 18.22 -8.57
C ARG A 39 -6.36 18.19 -8.87
N GLU A 40 -7.08 17.47 -8.01
CA GLU A 40 -8.53 17.27 -7.96
C GLU A 40 -9.27 18.58 -7.65
N GLU A 41 -9.20 19.55 -8.56
CA GLU A 41 -9.90 20.83 -8.39
C GLU A 41 -11.39 20.62 -8.69
N GLY A 42 -12.15 20.17 -7.68
CA GLY A 42 -13.61 20.06 -7.74
C GLY A 42 -14.20 18.68 -7.49
N LEU A 43 -13.39 17.62 -7.33
CA LEU A 43 -13.89 16.28 -7.01
C LEU A 43 -14.15 16.12 -5.51
N GLU A 44 -15.40 15.81 -5.15
CA GLU A 44 -15.77 15.55 -3.75
C GLU A 44 -15.27 14.16 -3.33
N ARG A 45 -14.43 14.13 -2.28
CA ARG A 45 -13.87 12.89 -1.75
C ARG A 45 -14.77 12.26 -0.68
N TYR A 46 -15.00 10.96 -0.79
CA TYR A 46 -15.74 10.16 0.18
C TYR A 46 -14.85 9.07 0.79
N PRO A 47 -14.85 8.88 2.11
CA PRO A 47 -14.13 7.79 2.75
C PRO A 47 -14.85 6.46 2.45
N THR A 48 -14.11 5.46 1.99
CA THR A 48 -14.61 4.11 1.72
C THR A 48 -13.69 3.05 2.30
N TYR A 49 -14.15 1.80 2.33
CA TYR A 49 -13.33 0.64 2.69
C TYR A 49 -13.33 -0.38 1.55
N CYS A 50 -12.20 -1.06 1.35
CA CYS A 50 -12.10 -2.15 0.39
C CYS A 50 -12.80 -3.41 0.92
N GLU A 51 -13.81 -3.88 0.21
CA GLU A 51 -14.66 -5.01 0.64
C GLU A 51 -14.15 -6.36 0.12
N VAL A 52 -13.04 -6.36 -0.63
CA VAL A 52 -12.48 -7.55 -1.28
C VAL A 52 -11.90 -8.54 -0.25
N CYS A 53 -11.43 -8.04 0.87
CA CYS A 53 -10.82 -8.83 1.92
C CYS A 53 -11.33 -8.42 3.31
N PHE A 54 -11.24 -9.35 4.27
CA PHE A 54 -11.78 -9.16 5.63
C PHE A 54 -11.20 -7.96 6.37
N TRP A 55 -9.99 -7.50 6.00
CA TRP A 55 -9.28 -6.42 6.68
C TRP A 55 -9.75 -5.00 6.36
N LYS A 56 -10.70 -4.83 5.43
CA LYS A 56 -11.36 -3.54 5.16
C LYS A 56 -10.38 -2.36 5.11
N CYS A 57 -9.44 -2.40 4.18
CA CYS A 57 -8.46 -1.32 4.01
C CYS A 57 -9.20 0.01 3.73
N ALA A 58 -8.80 1.09 4.42
CA ALA A 58 -9.33 2.42 4.18
C ALA A 58 -8.89 2.94 2.80
N GLY A 59 -9.80 3.61 2.10
CA GLY A 59 -9.58 4.23 0.80
C GLY A 59 -10.42 5.48 0.61
N TRP A 60 -10.15 6.20 -0.48
CA TRP A 60 -10.90 7.39 -0.90
C TRP A 60 -11.54 7.11 -2.26
N THR A 61 -12.79 7.54 -2.42
CA THR A 61 -13.51 7.53 -3.70
C THR A 61 -13.89 8.93 -4.09
N TYR A 62 -13.95 9.18 -5.39
CA TYR A 62 -14.26 10.49 -5.96
C TYR A 62 -15.46 10.38 -6.89
N LYS A 63 -16.21 11.48 -7.04
CA LYS A 63 -17.34 11.58 -7.96
C LYS A 63 -17.23 12.85 -8.80
N ASP A 64 -17.53 12.71 -10.09
CA ASP A 64 -17.73 13.81 -11.04
C ASP A 64 -19.08 14.52 -10.83
#